data_AF-A0AA39VHZ2-F1
#
_entry.id   AF-A0AA39VHZ2-F1
#
_cell.length_a   1.000
_cell.length_b   1.000
_cell.length_c   1.000
_cell.angle_alpha   90.00
_cell.angle_beta   90.00
_cell.angle_gamma   90.00
#
_symmetry.space_group_name_H-M   'P 1'
#
loop_
_entity.id
_entity.type
_entity.pdbx_description
1 polymer ?
#
loop_
_entity_poly.entity_id
_entity_poly.type
_entity_poly.pdbx_seq_one_letter_code
_entity_poly.pdbx_strand_id
1 'polypeptide(L)'
;MEEASTFLETKRYAVVTGANKGSGLKYLDVTNPASVVSLADFIKTQFGKLDILVNNAGIGGSILDSDAFARASEAAGGWPVGEHVNWNELVTQTFEMAEGCLKTNYYGAKGMIEALIPLL
;
A
#
# COMPACT_ATOMS: atom_id res chain seq x y z
N MET A 1 -26.11 2.11 5.68
CA MET A 1 -25.53 3.07 4.74
C MET A 1 -24.04 2.87 4.85
N GLU A 2 -23.47 2.13 3.91
CA GLU A 2 -22.06 1.75 3.89
C GLU A 2 -21.29 2.98 3.43
N GLU A 3 -20.63 3.69 4.35
CA GLU A 3 -19.70 4.75 3.95
C GLU A 3 -18.53 4.08 3.24
N ALA A 4 -18.53 4.18 1.91
CA ALA A 4 -17.37 3.83 1.11
C ALA A 4 -16.18 4.63 1.62
N SER A 5 -15.13 3.93 2.05
CA SER A 5 -13.90 4.55 2.52
C SER A 5 -13.29 5.41 1.41
N THR A 6 -13.32 6.74 1.59
CA THR A 6 -12.67 7.73 0.72
C THR A 6 -11.15 7.58 0.68
N PHE A 7 -10.58 6.70 1.53
CA PHE A 7 -9.17 6.32 1.49
C PHE A 7 -8.74 5.68 0.15
N LEU A 8 -9.68 5.09 -0.59
CA LEU A 8 -9.43 4.52 -1.92
C LEU A 8 -9.51 5.55 -3.06
N GLU A 9 -10.13 6.72 -2.84
CA GLU A 9 -10.23 7.79 -3.84
C GLU A 9 -8.96 8.67 -3.93
N THR A 10 -8.04 8.49 -2.98
CA THR A 10 -6.82 9.30 -2.91
C THR A 10 -5.80 8.78 -3.93
N LYS A 11 -5.48 9.61 -4.93
CA LYS A 11 -4.41 9.31 -5.91
C LYS A 11 -3.08 9.09 -5.17
N ARG A 12 -2.51 7.89 -5.31
CA ARG A 12 -1.20 7.54 -4.75
C ARG A 12 -0.09 7.85 -5.77
N TYR A 13 1.04 8.32 -5.25
CA TYR A 13 2.18 8.74 -6.06
C TYR A 13 3.43 7.99 -5.62
N ALA A 14 4.24 7.57 -6.58
CA ALA A 14 5.63 7.23 -6.37
C ALA A 14 6.44 8.52 -6.19
N VAL A 15 7.30 8.52 -5.17
CA VAL A 15 8.34 9.52 -4.98
C VAL A 15 9.64 8.93 -5.50
N VAL A 16 10.26 9.60 -6.47
CA VAL A 16 11.55 9.21 -7.03
C VAL A 16 12.55 10.31 -6.72
N THR A 17 13.71 9.96 -6.19
CA THR A 17 14.77 10.92 -5.89
C THR A 17 16.07 10.47 -6.52
N GLY A 18 16.88 11.44 -6.95
CA GLY A 18 18.22 11.20 -7.47
C GLY A 18 19.19 12.23 -6.91
N ALA A 19 20.31 11.78 -6.36
CA ALA A 19 21.28 12.61 -5.62
C ALA A 19 21.62 13.94 -6.32
N ASN A 20 21.81 13.91 -7.64
CA ASN A 20 22.15 15.09 -8.46
C ASN A 20 21.09 15.43 -9.51
N LYS A 21 19.92 14.79 -9.46
CA LYS A 21 18.82 14.95 -10.43
C LYS A 21 17.51 15.45 -9.79
N GLY A 22 17.54 15.76 -8.49
CA GLY A 22 16.39 16.25 -7.75
C GLY A 22 15.36 15.16 -7.47
N SER A 23 14.11 15.56 -7.30
CA SER A 23 12.97 14.67 -7.00
C SER A 23 11.89 14.76 -8.05
N GLY A 24 11.17 13.66 -8.25
CA GLY A 24 10.01 13.57 -9.14
C GLY A 24 8.84 12.86 -8.47
N LEU A 25 7.62 13.27 -8.82
CA LEU A 25 6.37 12.63 -8.41
C LEU A 25 5.68 12.03 -9.63
N LYS A 26 5.26 10.77 -9.52
CA LYS A 26 4.56 10.06 -10.60
C LYS A 26 3.37 9.31 -10.02
N TYR A 27 2.19 9.48 -10.61
CA TYR A 27 1.02 8.68 -10.22
C TYR A 27 1.37 7.19 -10.33
N LEU A 28 1.05 6.43 -9.28
CA LEU A 28 1.29 5.01 -9.23
C LEU A 28 0.13 4.27 -8.58
N ASP A 29 -0.48 3.40 -9.37
CA ASP A 29 -1.32 2.31 -8.89
C ASP A 29 -0.59 0.99 -9.14
N VAL A 30 -0.14 0.33 -8.07
CA VAL A 30 0.61 -0.94 -8.15
C VAL A 30 -0.25 -2.10 -8.64
N THR A 31 -1.58 -1.97 -8.62
CA THR A 31 -2.51 -2.98 -9.15
C THR A 31 -2.76 -2.81 -10.64
N ASN A 32 -2.31 -1.70 -11.23
CA ASN A 32 -2.48 -1.39 -12.65
C ASN A 32 -1.14 -1.51 -13.40
N PRO A 33 -0.94 -2.55 -14.23
CA PRO A 33 0.30 -2.75 -14.97
C PRO A 33 0.73 -1.55 -15.83
N ALA A 34 -0.22 -0.84 -16.45
CA ALA A 34 0.09 0.33 -17.27
C ALA A 34 0.65 1.49 -16.43
N SER A 35 0.17 1.64 -15.18
CA SER A 35 0.70 2.62 -14.25
C SER A 35 2.15 2.30 -13.85
N VAL A 36 2.46 1.02 -13.62
CA VAL A 36 3.80 0.54 -13.27
C VAL A 36 4.79 0.76 -14.42
N VAL A 37 4.40 0.40 -15.65
CA VAL A 37 5.23 0.65 -16.85
C VAL A 37 5.49 2.15 -17.03
N SER A 38 4.47 2.99 -16.83
CA SER A 38 4.63 4.44 -16.94
C SER A 38 5.59 5.01 -15.89
N LEU A 39 5.72 4.38 -14.72
CA LEU A 39 6.74 4.73 -13.73
C LEU A 39 8.14 4.30 -14.18
N ALA A 40 8.30 3.09 -14.72
CA ALA A 40 9.59 2.62 -15.23
C ALA A 40 10.12 3.55 -16.35
N ASP A 41 9.25 3.95 -17.29
CA ASP A 41 9.59 4.90 -18.35
C ASP A 41 9.99 6.27 -17.78
N PHE A 42 9.28 6.74 -16.76
CA PHE A 42 9.60 7.99 -16.07
C PHE A 42 10.99 7.92 -15.42
N ILE A 43 11.29 6.84 -14.69
CA ILE A 43 12.58 6.64 -14.03
C ILE A 43 13.71 6.56 -15.08
N LYS A 44 13.52 5.76 -16.13
CA LYS A 44 14.49 5.61 -17.22
C LYS A 44 14.77 6.95 -17.91
N THR A 45 13.75 7.74 -18.18
CA THR A 45 13.90 9.01 -18.90
C THR A 45 14.57 10.08 -18.04
N GLN A 46 14.15 10.23 -16.79
CA GLN A 46 14.62 11.31 -15.93
C GLN A 46 15.94 10.94 -15.22
N PHE A 47 16.01 9.74 -14.66
CA PHE A 47 17.10 9.30 -13.79
C PHE A 47 18.07 8.36 -14.48
N GLY A 48 17.60 7.53 -15.43
CA GLY A 48 18.42 6.62 -16.23
C GLY A 48 18.64 5.25 -15.59
N LYS A 49 18.51 5.16 -14.27
CA LYS A 49 18.57 3.93 -13.48
C LYS A 49 17.78 4.09 -12.18
N LEU A 50 17.69 3.01 -11.41
CA LEU A 50 17.14 2.95 -10.07
C LEU A 50 18.18 2.28 -9.17
N ASP A 51 18.45 2.82 -7.99
CA ASP A 51 19.40 2.18 -7.04
C ASP A 51 18.66 1.48 -5.88
N ILE A 52 17.51 2.03 -5.49
CA ILE A 52 16.75 1.58 -4.32
C ILE A 52 15.27 1.54 -4.72
N LEU A 53 14.63 0.40 -4.50
CA LEU A 53 13.19 0.22 -4.60
C LEU A 53 12.61 -0.04 -3.20
N VAL A 54 11.65 0.79 -2.78
CA VAL A 54 10.90 0.59 -1.54
C VAL A 54 9.44 0.28 -1.88
N ASN A 55 9.04 -0.99 -1.78
CA ASN A 55 7.66 -1.43 -2.00
C ASN A 55 6.81 -1.18 -0.74
N ASN A 56 6.50 0.09 -0.45
CA ASN A 56 5.72 0.49 0.74
C ASN A 56 4.20 0.41 0.54
N ALA A 57 3.71 0.33 -0.70
CA ALA A 57 2.27 0.32 -0.97
C ALA A 57 1.61 -0.96 -0.43
N GLY A 58 0.62 -0.81 0.44
CA GLY A 58 -0.14 -1.93 0.98
C GLY A 58 -1.45 -1.51 1.64
N ILE A 59 -2.37 -2.47 1.77
CA ILE A 59 -3.65 -2.33 2.46
C ILE A 59 -3.84 -3.49 3.46
N GLY A 60 -4.64 -3.26 4.50
CA GLY A 60 -4.86 -4.25 5.57
C GLY A 60 -5.78 -5.43 5.21
N GLY A 61 -6.55 -5.32 4.11
CA GLY A 61 -7.48 -6.38 3.69
C GLY A 61 -8.63 -6.65 4.66
N SER A 62 -8.97 -5.67 5.50
CA SER A 62 -10.02 -5.77 6.50
C SER A 62 -10.55 -4.38 6.86
N ILE A 63 -11.76 -4.32 7.43
CA ILE A 63 -12.30 -3.11 8.06
C ILE A 63 -12.09 -3.23 9.55
N LEU A 64 -11.43 -2.22 10.14
CA LEU A 64 -11.29 -2.08 11.57
C LEU A 64 -12.45 -1.25 12.12
N ASP A 65 -13.13 -1.74 13.14
CA ASP A 65 -14.00 -0.91 13.97
C ASP A 65 -13.12 -0.04 14.85
N SER A 66 -12.96 1.23 14.46
CA SER A 66 -12.09 2.19 15.14
C SER A 66 -12.45 2.40 16.61
N ASP A 67 -13.75 2.41 16.94
CA ASP A 67 -14.22 2.68 18.29
C ASP A 67 -13.99 1.46 19.20
N ALA A 68 -14.28 0.26 18.68
CA ALA A 68 -14.00 -0.98 19.40
C ALA A 68 -12.49 -1.18 19.58
N PHE A 69 -11.69 -0.85 18.56
CA PHE A 69 -10.24 -0.94 18.63
C PHE A 69 -9.64 0.07 19.61
N ALA A 70 -10.14 1.31 19.65
CA ALA A 70 -9.72 2.32 20.61
C ALA A 70 -9.96 1.86 22.05
N ARG A 71 -11.17 1.35 22.36
CA ARG A 71 -11.49 0.81 23.69
C ARG A 71 -10.58 -0.36 24.07
N ALA A 72 -10.32 -1.28 23.13
CA ALA A 72 -9.42 -2.41 23.36
C ALA A 72 -7.99 -1.95 23.62
N SER A 73 -7.53 -0.92 22.90
CA SER A 73 -6.18 -0.36 23.05
C SER A 73 -6.01 0.34 24.40
N GLU A 74 -7.01 1.13 24.82
CA GLU A 74 -7.03 1.77 26.14
C GLU A 74 -6.99 0.75 27.28
N ALA A 75 -7.82 -0.30 27.20
CA ALA A 75 -7.85 -1.38 28.18
C ALA A 75 -6.52 -2.14 28.26
N ALA A 76 -5.82 -2.30 27.13
CA ALA A 76 -4.52 -2.95 27.05
C ALA A 76 -3.34 -2.04 27.43
N GLY A 77 -3.55 -0.73 27.57
CA GLY A 77 -2.47 0.25 27.79
C GLY A 77 -1.51 0.38 26.59
N GLY A 78 -1.97 0.06 25.38
CA GLY A 78 -1.14 0.00 24.18
C GLY A 78 -1.81 -0.75 23.03
N TRP A 79 -1.02 -1.42 22.19
CA TRP A 79 -1.59 -2.26 21.13
C TRP A 79 -2.39 -3.40 21.78
N PRO A 80 -3.65 -3.65 21.38
CA PRO A 80 -4.45 -4.70 21.98
C PRO A 80 -3.83 -6.05 21.64
N VAL A 81 -3.18 -6.65 22.63
CA VAL A 81 -2.54 -7.97 22.57
C VAL A 81 -3.02 -8.84 23.74
N GLY A 82 -3.18 -10.14 23.50
CA GLY A 82 -3.52 -11.12 24.53
C GLY A 82 -4.83 -11.88 24.28
N GLU A 83 -5.09 -12.91 25.10
CA GLU A 83 -6.24 -13.82 24.97
C GLU A 83 -7.61 -13.13 25.11
N HIS A 84 -7.66 -11.92 25.68
CA HIS A 84 -8.90 -11.18 25.89
C HIS A 84 -9.30 -10.28 24.71
N VAL A 85 -8.52 -10.22 23.65
CA VAL A 85 -8.83 -9.42 22.46
C VAL A 85 -9.72 -10.23 21.52
N ASN A 86 -11.01 -9.90 21.46
CA ASN A 86 -11.93 -10.51 20.50
C ASN A 86 -11.81 -9.86 19.11
N TRP A 87 -10.92 -10.38 18.28
CA TRP A 87 -10.69 -9.86 16.93
C TRP A 87 -11.92 -9.91 16.01
N ASN A 88 -12.87 -10.81 16.26
CA ASN A 88 -14.11 -10.89 15.48
C ASN A 88 -15.05 -9.71 15.74
N GLU A 89 -14.94 -9.06 16.91
CA GLU A 89 -15.69 -7.83 17.23
C GLU A 89 -14.95 -6.58 16.76
N LEU A 90 -13.63 -6.67 16.55
CA LEU A 90 -12.79 -5.54 16.16
C LEU A 90 -12.62 -5.40 14.65
N VAL A 91 -12.67 -6.51 13.92
CA VAL A 91 -12.26 -6.56 12.52
C VAL A 91 -13.27 -7.35 11.71
N THR A 92 -13.73 -6.75 10.60
CA THR A 92 -14.50 -7.44 9.57
C THR A 92 -13.60 -7.78 8.39
N GLN A 93 -13.70 -9.03 7.93
CA GLN A 93 -12.96 -9.52 6.76
C GLN A 93 -13.96 -10.03 5.72
N THR A 94 -13.75 -9.65 4.46
CA THR A 94 -14.48 -10.20 3.33
C THR A 94 -13.52 -10.80 2.31
N PHE A 95 -14.03 -11.65 1.43
CA PHE A 95 -13.23 -12.25 0.37
C PHE A 95 -12.67 -11.17 -0.57
N GLU A 96 -13.47 -10.16 -0.92
CA GLU A 96 -13.09 -9.05 -1.80
C GLU A 96 -11.93 -8.24 -1.20
N MET A 97 -11.93 -8.01 0.11
CA MET A 97 -10.84 -7.32 0.79
C MET A 97 -9.57 -8.15 0.83
N ALA A 98 -9.69 -9.46 1.09
CA ALA A 98 -8.56 -10.38 1.05
C ALA A 98 -7.94 -10.43 -0.36
N GLU A 99 -8.78 -10.48 -1.40
CA GLU A 99 -8.34 -10.44 -2.79
C GLU A 99 -7.65 -9.12 -3.12
N GLY A 100 -8.23 -7.98 -2.73
CA GLY A 100 -7.63 -6.66 -2.90
C GLY A 100 -6.28 -6.53 -2.18
N CYS A 101 -6.16 -7.10 -0.99
CA CYS A 101 -4.92 -7.15 -0.22
C CYS A 101 -3.83 -7.95 -0.95
N LEU A 102 -4.16 -9.13 -1.47
CA LEU A 102 -3.21 -9.93 -2.25
C LEU A 102 -2.80 -9.23 -3.56
N LYS A 103 -3.76 -8.65 -4.27
CA LYS A 103 -3.52 -7.88 -5.50
C LYS A 103 -2.56 -6.71 -5.25
N THR A 104 -2.73 -5.99 -4.13
CA THR A 104 -1.92 -4.81 -3.81
C THR A 104 -0.57 -5.19 -3.20
N ASN A 105 -0.57 -5.94 -2.11
CA ASN A 105 0.59 -6.12 -1.25
C ASN A 105 1.58 -7.12 -1.83
N TYR A 106 1.09 -8.17 -2.50
CA TYR A 106 1.94 -9.21 -3.08
C TYR A 106 2.12 -9.02 -4.58
N TYR A 107 1.04 -9.09 -5.37
CA TYR A 107 1.15 -9.02 -6.82
C TYR A 107 1.57 -7.62 -7.31
N GLY A 108 1.14 -6.55 -6.64
CA GLY A 108 1.59 -5.20 -6.93
C GLY A 108 3.10 -5.02 -6.69
N ALA A 109 3.60 -5.49 -5.54
CA ALA A 109 5.04 -5.48 -5.25
C ALA A 109 5.84 -6.35 -6.25
N LYS A 110 5.32 -7.53 -6.60
CA LYS A 110 5.92 -8.39 -7.63
C LYS A 110 6.00 -7.67 -8.98
N GLY A 111 4.90 -7.07 -9.45
CA GLY A 111 4.87 -6.34 -10.71
C GLY A 111 5.81 -5.14 -10.74
N MET A 112 5.93 -4.42 -9.62
CA MET A 112 6.92 -3.35 -9.45
C MET A 112 8.36 -3.86 -9.61
N ILE A 113 8.70 -4.96 -8.96
CA ILE A 113 10.03 -5.57 -9.07
C ILE A 113 10.30 -6.00 -10.51
N GLU A 114 9.39 -6.74 -11.14
CA GLU A 114 9.56 -7.24 -12.50
C GLU A 114 9.76 -6.11 -13.52
N ALA A 115 9.00 -5.01 -13.39
CA ALA A 115 9.11 -3.86 -14.28
C ALA A 115 10.38 -3.02 -14.06
N LEU A 116 10.91 -2.99 -12.83
CA LEU A 116 12.02 -2.11 -12.45
C LEU A 116 13.37 -2.82 -12.36
N ILE A 117 13.42 -4.16 -12.33
CA ILE A 117 14.67 -4.95 -12.39
C ILE A 117 15.61 -4.49 -13.51
N PRO A 118 15.15 -4.19 -14.74
CA PRO A 118 16.07 -3.74 -15.80
C PRO A 118 16.73 -2.37 -15.53
N LEU A 119 16.25 -1.63 -14.53
CA LEU A 119 16.77 -0.33 -14.13
C LEU A 119 17.60 -0.40 -12.83
N LEU A 120 17.50 -1.51 -12.07
CA LEU A 120 18.26 -1.80 -10.84
C LEU A 120 19.65 -2.35 -11.17
#